data_AF-A0A094RMR3-F1
#
_entry.id   AF-A0A094RMR3-F1
#
_cell.length_a   1.000
_cell.length_b   1.000
_cell.length_c   1.000
_cell.angle_alpha   90.00
_cell.angle_beta   90.00
_cell.angle_gamma   90.00
#
_symmetry.space_group_name_H-M   'P 1'
#
loop_
_entity.id
_entity.type
_entity.pdbx_description
1 polymer ?
#
loop_
_entity_poly.entity_id
_entity_poly.type
_entity_poly.pdbx_seq_one_letter_code
_entity_poly.pdbx_strand_id
1 'polypeptide(L)'
;MKDIFRPVVVASFIAAVINQALYFLAAEFFQVEFLLTDPAGMAIPFFAPALFSVFQGIVGGVIVAWIASRTKSPKNVWLSISLIALSLSFVLPFLAISTTEAALWLDLMHVVAGALIIPMVRGALPSVAAE
;
A
#
# COMPACT_ATOMS: atom_id res chain seq x y z
N MET A 1 20.47 3.23 -9.08
CA MET A 1 19.21 3.73 -8.46
C MET A 1 18.01 3.63 -9.39
N LYS A 2 18.09 4.02 -10.67
CA LYS A 2 16.96 3.91 -11.63
C LYS A 2 16.33 2.51 -11.66
N ASP A 3 17.15 1.46 -11.59
CA ASP A 3 16.68 0.06 -11.64
C ASP A 3 15.92 -0.38 -10.39
N ILE A 4 16.10 0.33 -9.26
CA ILE A 4 15.40 0.09 -8.00
C ILE A 4 14.12 0.95 -7.94
N PHE A 5 14.19 2.19 -8.41
CA PHE A 5 13.04 3.11 -8.39
C PHE A 5 11.97 2.78 -9.41
N ARG A 6 12.33 2.32 -10.61
CA ARG A 6 11.35 2.00 -11.66
C ARG A 6 10.35 0.92 -11.20
N PRO A 7 10.78 -0.21 -10.61
CA PRO A 7 9.86 -1.21 -10.06
C PRO A 7 8.93 -0.69 -8.98
N VAL A 8 9.42 0.17 -8.08
CA VAL A 8 8.58 0.81 -7.05
C VAL A 8 7.50 1.66 -7.71
N VAL A 9 7.89 2.56 -8.62
CA VAL A 9 6.95 3.46 -9.31
C VAL A 9 5.90 2.68 -10.10
N VAL A 10 6.34 1.69 -10.87
CA VAL A 10 5.43 0.85 -11.67
C VAL A 10 4.48 0.07 -10.77
N ALA A 11 4.98 -0.59 -9.72
CA ALA A 11 4.14 -1.35 -8.80
C ALA A 11 3.14 -0.45 -8.05
N SER A 12 3.57 0.71 -7.56
CA SER A 12 2.70 1.67 -6.89
C SER A 12 1.65 2.25 -7.84
N PHE A 13 2.00 2.51 -9.11
CA PHE A 13 1.03 2.98 -10.09
C PHE A 13 -0.02 1.91 -10.41
N ILE A 14 0.39 0.66 -10.64
CA ILE A 14 -0.54 -0.45 -10.88
C ILE A 14 -1.44 -0.65 -9.65
N ALA A 15 -0.87 -0.65 -8.44
CA ALA A 15 -1.63 -0.76 -7.20
C ALA A 15 -2.63 0.40 -7.04
N ALA A 16 -2.24 1.64 -7.35
CA ALA A 16 -3.13 2.80 -7.29
C ALA A 16 -4.32 2.67 -8.25
N VAL A 17 -4.08 2.23 -9.48
CA VAL A 17 -5.15 2.00 -10.48
C VAL A 17 -6.11 0.92 -10.01
N ILE A 18 -5.59 -0.22 -9.53
CA ILE A 18 -6.44 -1.32 -9.09
C ILE A 18 -7.21 -0.95 -7.81
N ASN A 19 -6.57 -0.28 -6.84
CA ASN A 19 -7.25 0.16 -5.62
C ASN A 19 -8.34 1.20 -5.91
N GLN A 20 -8.12 2.10 -6.87
CA GLN A 20 -9.17 3.02 -7.30
C GLN A 20 -10.34 2.28 -7.95
N ALA A 21 -10.07 1.26 -8.77
CA ALA A 21 -11.10 0.42 -9.36
C ALA A 21 -11.88 -0.37 -8.30
N LEU A 22 -11.20 -0.91 -7.28
CA LEU A 22 -11.84 -1.60 -6.15
C LEU A 22 -12.71 -0.65 -5.33
N TYR A 23 -12.23 0.57 -5.07
CA TYR A 23 -13.01 1.58 -4.37
C TYR A 23 -14.27 1.95 -5.16
N PHE A 24 -14.12 2.22 -6.46
CA PHE A 24 -15.25 2.49 -7.34
C PHE A 24 -16.25 1.34 -7.38
N LEU A 25 -15.77 0.09 -7.45
CA LEU A 25 -16.62 -1.10 -7.41
C LEU A 25 -17.42 -1.16 -6.10
N ALA A 26 -16.75 -1.00 -4.96
CA ALA A 26 -17.38 -1.04 -3.64
C ALA A 26 -18.44 0.08 -3.48
N ALA A 27 -18.08 1.31 -3.83
CA ALA A 27 -18.95 2.46 -3.69
C ALA A 27 -20.14 2.42 -4.66
N GLU A 28 -19.92 2.15 -5.95
CA GLU A 28 -20.95 2.33 -6.97
C GLU A 28 -21.77 1.06 -7.23
N PHE A 29 -21.19 -0.12 -7.11
CA PHE A 29 -21.91 -1.38 -7.39
C PHE A 29 -22.43 -2.04 -6.13
N PHE A 30 -21.68 -1.93 -5.02
CA PHE A 30 -22.06 -2.51 -3.74
C PHE A 30 -22.65 -1.48 -2.76
N GLN A 31 -22.68 -0.19 -3.13
CA GLN A 31 -23.26 0.89 -2.32
C GLN A 31 -22.62 0.97 -0.92
N VAL A 32 -21.32 0.67 -0.84
CA VAL A 32 -20.56 0.71 0.41
C VAL A 32 -20.13 2.15 0.71
N GLU A 33 -20.58 2.65 1.86
CA GLU A 33 -20.20 3.98 2.33
C GLU A 33 -18.90 3.92 3.17
N PHE A 34 -17.87 4.63 2.71
CA PHE A 34 -16.60 4.75 3.42
C PHE A 34 -16.61 5.97 4.34
N LEU A 35 -17.26 5.86 5.49
CA LEU A 35 -17.33 6.92 6.50
C LEU A 35 -16.37 6.66 7.65
N LEU A 36 -15.63 7.70 8.05
CA LEU A 36 -14.75 7.65 9.22
C LEU A 36 -15.56 7.49 10.52
N THR A 37 -14.95 6.83 11.51
CA THR A 37 -15.44 6.78 12.90
C THR A 37 -15.18 8.10 13.59
N ASP A 38 -15.87 9.16 13.15
CA ASP A 38 -15.87 10.46 13.80
C ASP A 38 -17.32 10.95 14.00
N PRO A 39 -17.57 11.91 14.92
CA PRO A 39 -18.94 12.38 15.21
C PRO A 39 -19.64 13.05 14.02
N ALA A 40 -18.89 13.51 13.02
CA ALA A 40 -19.41 14.15 11.82
C ALA A 40 -19.61 13.16 10.66
N GLY A 41 -19.15 11.90 10.78
CA GLY A 41 -19.20 10.87 9.75
C GLY A 41 -18.53 11.30 8.45
N MET A 42 -17.31 11.85 8.50
CA MET A 42 -16.67 12.34 7.28
C MET A 42 -16.43 11.23 6.26
N ALA A 43 -16.89 11.45 5.04
CA ALA A 43 -16.69 10.54 3.92
C ALA A 43 -15.24 10.59 3.42
N ILE A 44 -14.68 9.42 3.10
CA ILE A 44 -13.40 9.33 2.38
C ILE A 44 -13.60 9.90 0.97
N PRO A 45 -12.81 10.91 0.55
CA PRO A 45 -12.92 11.45 -0.81
C PRO A 45 -12.62 10.40 -1.87
N PHE A 46 -13.36 10.44 -2.99
CA PHE A 46 -13.23 9.46 -4.09
C PHE A 46 -11.79 9.27 -4.60
N PHE A 47 -10.99 10.33 -4.67
CA PHE A 47 -9.61 10.28 -5.16
C PHE A 47 -8.59 9.88 -4.08
N ALA A 48 -9.01 9.73 -2.82
CA ALA A 48 -8.11 9.45 -1.71
C ALA A 48 -7.34 8.13 -1.87
N PRO A 49 -7.94 6.99 -2.31
CA PRO A 49 -7.19 5.75 -2.50
C PRO A 49 -6.03 5.91 -3.49
N ALA A 50 -6.26 6.55 -4.64
CA ALA A 50 -5.21 6.83 -5.61
C ALA A 50 -4.13 7.75 -5.04
N LEU A 51 -4.52 8.85 -4.39
CA LEU A 51 -3.59 9.82 -3.81
C LEU A 51 -2.70 9.19 -2.73
N PHE A 52 -3.31 8.45 -1.80
CA PHE A 52 -2.58 7.76 -0.73
C PHE A 52 -1.69 6.64 -1.27
N SER A 53 -2.12 5.91 -2.30
CA SER A 53 -1.28 4.88 -2.94
C SER A 53 -0.04 5.49 -3.60
N VAL A 54 -0.16 6.64 -4.26
CA VAL A 54 0.97 7.37 -4.84
C VAL A 54 1.90 7.89 -3.73
N PHE A 55 1.34 8.52 -2.69
CA PHE A 55 2.11 9.00 -1.55
C PHE A 55 2.88 7.88 -0.85
N GLN A 56 2.23 6.75 -0.58
CA GLN A 56 2.88 5.57 -0.02
C GLN A 56 3.94 4.98 -0.97
N GLY A 57 3.75 5.08 -2.28
CA GLY A 57 4.78 4.72 -3.26
C GLY A 57 6.04 5.58 -3.16
N ILE A 58 5.89 6.89 -2.93
CA ILE A 58 7.02 7.81 -2.72
C ILE A 58 7.75 7.46 -1.41
N VAL A 59 7.00 7.35 -0.31
CA VAL A 59 7.56 6.98 1.00
C VAL A 59 8.26 5.62 0.94
N GLY A 60 7.60 4.64 0.32
CA GLY A 60 8.15 3.32 0.06
C GLY A 60 9.43 3.37 -0.76
N GLY A 61 9.50 4.21 -1.79
CA GLY A 61 10.72 4.43 -2.59
C GLY A 61 11.91 4.92 -1.76
N VAL A 62 11.67 5.85 -0.83
CA VAL A 62 12.71 6.32 0.11
C VAL A 62 13.17 5.18 1.02
N ILE A 63 12.23 4.42 1.60
CA ILE A 63 12.53 3.26 2.46
C ILE A 63 13.35 2.22 1.69
N VAL A 64 12.95 1.90 0.45
CA VAL A 64 13.64 0.94 -0.42
C VAL A 64 15.06 1.40 -0.73
N ALA A 65 15.26 2.67 -1.05
CA ALA A 65 16.60 3.23 -1.29
C ALA A 65 17.48 3.16 -0.04
N TRP A 66 16.91 3.42 1.14
CA TRP A 66 17.61 3.28 2.42
C TRP A 66 17.96 1.81 2.70
N ILE A 67 17.04 0.87 2.52
CA ILE A 67 17.27 -0.57 2.69
C ILE A 67 18.39 -1.05 1.76
N ALA A 68 18.33 -0.66 0.48
CA ALA A 68 19.33 -1.06 -0.52
C ALA A 68 20.74 -0.55 -0.21
N SER A 69 20.87 0.61 0.44
CA SER A 69 22.16 1.26 0.73
C SER A 69 22.72 0.98 2.12
N ARG A 70 21.89 0.54 3.08
CA ARG A 70 22.30 0.44 4.50
C ARG A 70 22.21 -0.95 5.10
N THR A 71 21.63 -1.93 4.40
CA THR A 71 21.36 -3.25 4.98
C THR A 71 22.13 -4.36 4.29
N LYS A 72 22.68 -5.31 5.07
CA LYS A 72 23.47 -6.43 4.54
C LYS A 72 22.63 -7.43 3.73
N SER A 73 21.32 -7.46 3.95
CA SER A 73 20.38 -8.39 3.29
C SER A 73 19.10 -7.68 2.79
N PRO A 74 19.20 -6.77 1.80
CA PRO A 74 18.12 -5.88 1.39
C PRO A 74 16.80 -6.58 1.10
N LYS A 75 16.83 -7.72 0.39
CA LYS A 75 15.64 -8.51 0.06
C LYS A 75 14.88 -9.02 1.28
N ASN A 76 15.60 -9.48 2.30
CA ASN A 76 14.99 -10.04 3.51
C ASN A 76 14.52 -8.93 4.43
N VAL A 77 15.30 -7.84 4.56
CA VAL A 77 14.87 -6.67 5.34
C VAL A 77 13.60 -6.05 4.74
N TRP A 78 13.56 -5.85 3.43
CA TRP A 78 12.35 -5.40 2.73
C TRP A 78 11.16 -6.32 3.00
N LEU A 79 11.33 -7.63 2.77
CA LEU A 79 10.25 -8.59 2.98
C LEU A 79 9.71 -8.53 4.42
N SER A 80 10.60 -8.55 5.42
CA SER A 80 10.20 -8.49 6.82
C SER A 80 9.46 -7.21 7.17
N ILE A 81 10.01 -6.04 6.78
CA ILE A 81 9.37 -4.75 7.05
C ILE A 81 8.01 -4.67 6.37
N SER A 82 7.91 -5.08 5.11
CA SER A 82 6.66 -5.02 4.36
C SER A 82 5.61 -5.98 4.91
N LEU A 83 5.99 -7.19 5.32
CA LEU A 83 5.04 -8.14 5.94
C LEU A 83 4.55 -7.63 7.29
N ILE A 84 5.41 -7.02 8.10
CA ILE A 84 5.01 -6.39 9.37
C ILE A 84 4.07 -5.22 9.09
N ALA A 85 4.43 -4.32 8.18
CA ALA A 85 3.59 -3.16 7.84
C ALA A 85 2.23 -3.58 7.27
N LEU A 86 2.18 -4.59 6.40
CA LEU A 86 0.93 -5.14 5.86
C LEU A 86 0.08 -5.79 6.95
N SER A 87 0.70 -6.54 7.86
CA SER A 87 -0.02 -7.15 8.99
C SER A 87 -0.62 -6.08 9.90
N LEU A 88 0.14 -5.02 10.19
CA LEU A 88 -0.35 -3.89 10.99
C LEU A 88 -1.44 -3.09 10.27
N SER A 89 -1.40 -3.01 8.94
CA SER A 89 -2.40 -2.26 8.18
C SER A 89 -3.79 -2.87 8.27
N PHE A 90 -3.94 -4.17 8.53
CA PHE A 90 -5.26 -4.81 8.66
C PHE A 90 -6.02 -4.43 9.93
N VAL A 91 -5.36 -3.85 10.94
CA VAL A 91 -6.04 -3.44 12.17
C VAL A 91 -6.65 -2.04 12.03
N LEU A 92 -6.00 -1.16 11.27
CA LEU A 92 -6.34 0.26 11.22
C LEU A 92 -7.74 0.55 10.61
N PRO A 93 -8.18 -0.12 9.53
CA PRO A 93 -9.51 0.10 8.98
C PRO A 93 -10.64 -0.17 9.97
N PHE A 94 -10.54 -1.21 10.79
CA PHE A 94 -11.55 -1.50 11.82
C PHE A 94 -11.61 -0.47 12.96
N LEU A 95 -10.54 0.31 13.15
CA LEU A 95 -10.52 1.40 14.13
C LEU A 95 -10.97 2.73 13.54
N ALA A 96 -10.72 2.94 12.25
CA ALA A 96 -10.91 4.23 11.57
C ALA A 96 -12.25 4.35 10.84
N ILE A 97 -12.93 3.24 10.54
CA ILE A 97 -14.11 3.21 9.67
C ILE A 97 -15.33 2.73 10.43
N SER A 98 -16.45 3.39 10.17
CA SER A 98 -17.72 3.21 10.87
C SER A 98 -18.37 1.84 10.66
N THR A 99 -18.12 1.20 9.51
CA THR A 99 -18.72 -0.10 9.16
C THR A 99 -17.66 -1.17 8.91
N THR A 100 -17.96 -2.39 9.37
CA THR A 100 -17.12 -3.57 9.13
C THR A 100 -16.97 -3.86 7.64
N GLU A 101 -18.03 -3.65 6.85
CA GLU A 101 -17.99 -3.89 5.41
C GLU A 101 -16.99 -2.96 4.69
N ALA A 102 -17.03 -1.66 4.97
CA ALA A 102 -16.08 -0.72 4.40
C ALA A 102 -14.64 -1.00 4.88
N ALA A 103 -14.45 -1.43 6.13
CA ALA A 103 -13.15 -1.86 6.62
C ALA A 103 -12.59 -3.06 5.83
N LEU A 104 -13.42 -4.07 5.55
CA LEU A 104 -13.03 -5.23 4.76
C LEU A 104 -12.64 -4.87 3.32
N TRP A 105 -13.35 -3.93 2.70
CA TRP A 105 -12.99 -3.43 1.36
C TRP A 105 -11.65 -2.69 1.36
N LEU A 106 -11.35 -1.89 2.39
CA LEU A 106 -10.04 -1.26 2.53
C LEU A 106 -8.94 -2.30 2.74
N ASP A 107 -9.16 -3.31 3.58
CA ASP A 107 -8.21 -4.40 3.78
C ASP A 107 -7.94 -5.17 2.48
N LEU A 108 -8.95 -5.39 1.65
CA LEU A 108 -8.76 -5.97 0.32
C LEU A 108 -7.83 -5.12 -0.55
N MET A 109 -7.97 -3.78 -0.52
CA MET A 109 -7.05 -2.87 -1.21
C MET A 109 -5.62 -2.95 -0.66
N HIS A 110 -5.45 -3.16 0.66
CA HIS A 110 -4.16 -3.40 1.28
C HIS A 110 -3.54 -4.74 0.82
N VAL A 111 -4.34 -5.81 0.75
CA VAL A 111 -3.91 -7.12 0.22
C VAL A 111 -3.40 -6.98 -1.22
N VAL A 112 -4.16 -6.29 -2.08
CA VAL A 112 -3.76 -6.06 -3.48
C VAL A 112 -2.46 -5.27 -3.56
N ALA A 113 -2.35 -4.17 -2.81
CA ALA A 113 -1.13 -3.37 -2.78
C ALA A 113 0.08 -4.21 -2.32
N GLY A 114 -0.07 -4.99 -1.25
CA GLY A 114 0.96 -5.88 -0.74
C GLY A 114 1.36 -6.96 -1.74
N ALA A 115 0.39 -7.63 -2.36
CA ALA A 115 0.60 -8.69 -3.34
C ALA A 115 1.35 -8.22 -4.60
N LEU A 116 1.20 -6.95 -4.98
CA LEU A 116 1.88 -6.37 -6.14
C LEU A 116 3.24 -5.79 -5.76
N ILE A 117 3.28 -4.89 -4.77
CA ILE A 117 4.46 -4.08 -4.45
C ILE A 117 5.56 -4.95 -3.82
N ILE A 118 5.23 -5.83 -2.89
CA ILE A 118 6.23 -6.59 -2.13
C ILE A 118 7.10 -7.47 -3.03
N PRO A 119 6.54 -8.38 -3.86
CA PRO A 119 7.36 -9.25 -4.70
C PRO A 119 8.09 -8.50 -5.82
N MET A 120 7.47 -7.48 -6.44
CA MET A 120 8.09 -6.70 -7.52
C MET A 120 9.32 -5.94 -7.01
N VAL A 121 9.21 -5.27 -5.87
CA VAL A 121 10.33 -4.53 -5.27
C VAL A 121 11.41 -5.50 -4.76
N ARG A 122 11.01 -6.61 -4.12
CA ARG A 122 11.96 -7.65 -3.67
C ARG A 122 12.79 -8.22 -4.83
N GLY A 123 12.16 -8.41 -5.99
CA GLY A 123 12.83 -8.88 -7.21
C GLY A 123 13.90 -7.92 -7.73
N ALA A 124 13.70 -6.62 -7.50
CA ALA A 124 14.60 -5.55 -7.96
C ALA A 124 15.72 -5.18 -6.98
N LEU A 125 15.58 -5.55 -5.71
CA LEU A 125 16.61 -5.30 -4.69
C LEU A 125 17.86 -6.19 -4.91
N PRO A 126 19.06 -5.69 -4.59
CA PRO A 126 20.28 -6.50 -4.66
C PRO A 126 20.29 -7.59 -3.58
N SER A 127 21.02 -8.68 -3.82
CA SER A 127 21.16 -9.78 -2.86
C SER A 127 22.04 -9.45 -1.65
N VAL A 128 23.01 -8.54 -1.84
CA VAL A 128 23.95 -8.04 -0.82
C VAL A 128 24.09 -6.53 -1.02
N ALA A 129 24.37 -5.77 0.05
CA ALA A 129 24.67 -4.35 -0.06
C ALA A 129 25.84 -4.09 -1.04
N ALA A 130 25.79 -2.99 -1.78
CA ALA A 130 26.98 -2.51 -2.48
C ALA A 130 28.01 -2.06 -1.41
N GLU A 131 29.23 -2.61 -1.46
CA GLU A 131 30.36 -2.18 -0.63
C GLU A 131 30.80 -0.74 -0.98
#